data_AF-A0A6L9TE32-F1
#
_entry.id   AF-A0A6L9TE32-F1
#
_cell.length_a   1.000
_cell.length_b   1.000
_cell.length_c   1.000
_cell.angle_alpha   90.00
_cell.angle_beta   90.00
_cell.angle_gamma   90.00
#
_symmetry.space_group_name_H-M   'P 1'
#
loop_
_entity.id
_entity.type
_entity.pdbx_description
1 polymer ?
#
loop_
_entity_poly.entity_id
_entity_poly.type
_entity_poly.pdbx_seq_one_letter_code
_entity_poly.pdbx_strand_id
1 'polypeptide(L)'
;MGDDRDYIIVSDANFSDEENAVLNADAEEAERGYPLGFLESRRRGRPLEIGLTPARHKVQVRLDENRFRLLNEYARRHHLSQSEAMRELLDRGLASA
;
A
#
# COMPACT_ATOMS: atom_id res chain seq x y z
N MET A 1 15.06 -1.69 26.16
CA MET A 1 14.97 -3.15 26.01
C MET A 1 15.20 -3.41 24.53
N GLY A 2 16.43 -3.81 24.18
CA GLY A 2 16.83 -4.02 22.79
C GLY A 2 16.09 -5.23 22.23
N ASP A 3 15.66 -5.13 20.98
CA ASP A 3 14.90 -6.16 20.28
C ASP A 3 15.83 -7.34 19.98
N ASP A 4 15.59 -8.47 20.65
CA ASP A 4 16.38 -9.71 20.57
C ASP A 4 15.96 -10.50 19.31
N ARG A 5 16.11 -9.86 18.14
CA ARG A 5 15.81 -10.50 16.85
C ARG A 5 17.05 -11.22 16.36
N ASP A 6 16.98 -12.54 16.34
CA ASP A 6 17.96 -13.37 15.65
C ASP A 6 17.80 -13.22 14.13
N TYR A 7 18.70 -12.47 13.52
CA TYR A 7 18.78 -12.37 12.06
C TYR A 7 19.61 -13.52 11.51
N ILE A 8 19.05 -14.26 10.55
CA ILE A 8 19.76 -15.31 9.81
C ILE A 8 20.24 -14.71 8.49
N ILE A 9 21.54 -14.76 8.26
CA ILE A 9 22.11 -14.42 6.96
C ILE A 9 21.81 -15.57 6.00
N VAL A 10 21.10 -15.26 4.92
CA VAL A 10 20.79 -16.20 3.84
C VAL A 10 21.68 -15.90 2.63
N SER A 11 21.80 -16.89 1.76
CA SER A 11 22.58 -16.88 0.53
C SER A 11 21.79 -17.58 -0.58
N ASP A 12 22.34 -17.60 -1.80
CA ASP A 12 21.70 -18.26 -2.95
C ASP A 12 21.37 -19.74 -2.67
N ALA A 13 22.15 -20.41 -1.82
CA ALA A 13 21.88 -21.81 -1.42
C ALA A 13 20.57 -22.00 -0.63
N ASN A 14 19.95 -20.91 -0.17
CA ASN A 14 18.72 -20.91 0.61
C ASN A 14 17.45 -20.78 -0.24
N PHE A 15 17.58 -20.54 -1.54
CA PHE A 15 16.47 -20.30 -2.45
C PHE A 15 16.54 -21.23 -3.67
N SER A 16 15.42 -21.36 -4.37
CA SER A 16 15.40 -22.04 -5.67
C SER A 16 16.12 -21.21 -6.74
N ASP A 17 16.50 -21.86 -7.85
CA ASP A 17 17.14 -21.18 -8.99
C ASP A 17 16.26 -20.06 -9.57
N GLU A 18 14.94 -20.27 -9.59
CA GLU A 18 13.96 -19.28 -10.06
C GLU A 18 13.90 -18.06 -9.15
N GLU A 19 13.87 -18.27 -7.82
CA GLU A 19 13.89 -17.20 -6.83
C GLU A 19 15.22 -16.43 -6.85
N ASN A 20 16.35 -17.14 -6.95
CA ASN A 20 17.65 -16.52 -7.10
C ASN A 20 17.75 -15.69 -8.39
N ALA A 21 17.16 -16.16 -9.50
CA ALA A 21 17.14 -15.39 -10.73
C ALA A 21 16.38 -14.06 -10.58
N VAL A 22 15.25 -14.06 -9.87
CA VAL A 22 14.50 -12.82 -9.55
C VAL A 22 15.31 -11.91 -8.63
N LEU A 23 15.88 -12.46 -7.55
CA LEU A 23 16.66 -11.69 -6.58
C LEU A 23 17.91 -11.04 -7.22
N ASN A 24 18.60 -11.79 -8.07
CA ASN A 24 19.76 -11.28 -8.80
C ASN A 24 19.37 -10.22 -9.83
N ALA A 25 18.26 -10.40 -10.55
CA ALA A 25 17.76 -9.38 -11.48
C ALA A 25 17.38 -8.08 -10.75
N ASP A 26 16.75 -8.18 -9.59
CA ASP A 26 16.40 -7.03 -8.74
C ASP A 26 17.65 -6.34 -8.19
N ALA A 27 18.66 -7.11 -7.77
CA ALA A 27 19.95 -6.58 -7.31
C ALA A 27 20.68 -5.82 -8.43
N GLU A 28 20.74 -6.38 -9.64
CA GLU A 28 21.32 -5.72 -10.81
C GLU A 28 20.57 -4.43 -11.19
N GLU A 29 19.24 -4.44 -11.09
CA GLU A 29 18.43 -3.23 -11.30
C GLU A 29 18.73 -2.15 -10.25
N ALA A 30 18.87 -2.54 -8.98
CA ALA A 30 19.20 -1.61 -7.90
C ALA A 30 20.59 -0.98 -8.08
N GLU A 31 21.61 -1.78 -8.43
CA GLU A 31 22.98 -1.32 -8.68
C GLU A 31 23.07 -0.41 -9.92
N ARG A 32 22.31 -0.72 -10.97
CA ARG A 32 22.18 0.14 -12.16
C ARG A 32 21.60 1.51 -11.79
N GLY A 33 20.72 1.54 -10.80
CA GLY A 33 19.97 2.74 -10.39
C GLY A 33 19.07 3.27 -11.50
N TYR A 34 18.52 4.47 -11.27
CA TYR A 34 17.63 5.12 -12.24
C TYR A 34 18.12 6.53 -12.58
N PRO A 35 18.09 6.93 -13.86
CA PRO A 35 18.39 8.30 -14.25
C PRO A 35 17.34 9.27 -13.72
N LEU A 36 17.73 10.52 -13.46
CA LEU A 36 16.85 11.54 -12.88
C LEU A 36 15.55 11.73 -13.67
N GLY A 37 15.60 11.76 -15.01
CA GLY A 37 14.39 11.88 -15.84
C GLY A 37 13.42 10.70 -15.69
N PHE A 38 13.94 9.48 -15.44
CA PHE A 38 13.08 8.34 -15.12
C PHE A 38 12.44 8.52 -13.74
N LEU A 39 13.21 8.93 -12.72
CA LEU A 39 12.69 9.20 -11.39
C LEU A 39 11.67 10.35 -11.36
N GLU A 40 11.83 11.35 -12.23
CA GLU A 40 10.89 12.47 -12.38
C GLU A 40 9.57 12.03 -13.04
N SER A 41 9.62 11.09 -13.98
CA SER A 41 8.43 10.45 -14.56
C SER A 41 7.70 9.54 -13.58
N ARG A 42 8.41 9.02 -12.56
CA ARG A 42 7.82 8.25 -11.47
C ARG A 42 7.20 9.23 -10.47
N ARG A 43 5.87 9.30 -10.44
CA ARG A 43 5.09 10.17 -9.54
C ARG A 43 5.56 9.99 -8.08
N ARG A 44 6.16 11.02 -7.49
CA ARG A 44 6.51 11.06 -6.06
C ARG A 44 5.22 11.15 -5.21
N GLY A 45 4.90 10.10 -4.46
CA GLY A 45 3.98 10.16 -3.32
C GLY A 45 2.52 9.71 -3.54
N ARG A 46 1.65 10.15 -2.62
CA ARG A 46 0.24 9.75 -2.39
C ARG A 46 -0.59 9.73 -3.69
N PRO A 47 -1.57 8.82 -3.83
CA PRO A 47 -2.45 8.77 -5.00
C PRO A 47 -3.03 10.14 -5.35
N LEU A 48 -2.74 10.61 -6.57
CA LEU A 48 -3.24 11.87 -7.10
C LEU A 48 -4.70 11.76 -7.55
N GLU A 49 -5.21 10.53 -7.72
CA GLU A 49 -6.52 10.22 -8.27
C GLU A 49 -7.23 9.17 -7.41
N ILE A 50 -8.56 9.30 -7.35
CA ILE A 50 -9.52 8.33 -6.84
C ILE A 50 -10.33 7.88 -8.07
N GLY A 51 -10.06 6.67 -8.55
CA GLY A 51 -10.57 6.25 -9.85
C GLY A 51 -10.08 7.20 -10.95
N LEU A 52 -10.99 7.83 -11.68
CA LEU A 52 -10.69 8.76 -12.78
C LEU A 52 -10.62 10.25 -12.35
N THR A 53 -10.86 10.55 -11.07
CA THR A 53 -10.94 11.94 -10.60
C THR A 53 -9.80 12.31 -9.67
N PRO A 54 -9.21 13.51 -9.80
CA PRO A 54 -8.15 13.95 -8.89
C PRO A 54 -8.61 14.01 -7.43
N ALA A 55 -7.81 13.45 -6.52
CA ALA A 55 -8.04 13.37 -5.07
C ALA A 55 -7.76 14.73 -4.37
N ARG A 56 -8.48 15.80 -4.75
CA ARG A 56 -8.16 17.19 -4.36
C ARG A 56 -8.49 17.54 -2.91
N HIS A 57 -9.42 16.82 -2.29
CA HIS A 57 -9.94 17.17 -0.97
C HIS A 57 -9.65 16.06 0.04
N LYS A 58 -9.16 16.45 1.23
CA LYS A 58 -8.91 15.56 2.37
C LYS A 58 -9.87 15.90 3.50
N VAL A 59 -10.69 14.93 3.91
CA VAL A 59 -11.53 15.02 5.10
C VAL A 59 -10.91 14.17 6.20
N GLN A 60 -10.73 14.73 7.40
CA GLN A 60 -10.32 13.98 8.58
C GLN A 60 -11.53 13.74 9.46
N VAL A 61 -11.80 12.47 9.81
CA VAL A 61 -12.95 12.07 10.63
C VAL A 61 -12.42 11.38 11.88
N ARG A 62 -12.95 11.77 13.04
CA ARG A 62 -12.70 11.05 14.30
C ARG A 62 -13.79 10.00 14.48
N LEU A 63 -13.40 8.75 14.64
CA LEU A 63 -14.30 7.63 14.90
C LEU A 63 -14.07 7.15 16.33
N ASP A 64 -15.15 6.77 17.01
CA ASP A 64 -15.03 5.95 18.21
C ASP A 64 -14.57 4.54 17.84
N GLU A 65 -14.12 3.79 18.85
CA GLU A 65 -13.52 2.47 18.66
C GLU A 65 -14.50 1.46 18.04
N ASN A 66 -15.79 1.55 18.37
CA ASN A 66 -16.80 0.66 17.82
C ASN A 66 -17.02 0.94 16.32
N ARG A 67 -17.14 2.21 15.93
CA ARG A 67 -17.27 2.61 14.51
C ARG A 67 -16.02 2.24 13.70
N PHE A 68 -14.84 2.42 14.28
CA PHE A 68 -13.59 2.03 13.63
C PHE A 68 -13.50 0.52 13.41
N ARG A 69 -13.90 -0.29 14.40
CA ARG A 69 -13.96 -1.75 14.28
C ARG A 69 -14.94 -2.19 13.17
N LEU A 70 -16.14 -1.63 13.14
CA LEU A 70 -17.15 -1.93 12.12
C LEU A 70 -16.67 -1.57 10.71
N LEU A 71 -16.03 -0.42 10.54
CA LEU A 71 -15.44 -0.02 9.26
C LEU A 71 -14.38 -1.02 8.80
N ASN A 72 -13.49 -1.47 9.69
CA ASN A 72 -12.45 -2.44 9.37
C ASN A 72 -13.01 -3.82 9.01
N GLU A 73 -14.05 -4.26 9.71
CA GLU A 73 -14.72 -5.51 9.40
C GLU A 73 -15.39 -5.46 8.03
N TYR A 74 -16.06 -4.36 7.71
CA TYR A 74 -16.63 -4.10 6.38
C TYR A 74 -15.53 -4.13 5.30
N ALA A 75 -14.45 -3.36 5.50
CA ALA A 75 -13.34 -3.30 4.55
C ALA A 75 -12.74 -4.70 4.28
N ARG A 76 -12.55 -5.50 5.34
CA ARG A 76 -12.05 -6.87 5.23
C ARG A 76 -13.01 -7.77 4.45
N ARG A 77 -14.32 -7.71 4.76
CA ARG A 77 -15.36 -8.53 4.10
C ARG A 77 -15.46 -8.23 2.60
N HIS A 78 -15.21 -6.99 2.21
CA HIS A 78 -15.34 -6.52 0.83
C HIS A 78 -14.00 -6.42 0.08
N HIS A 79 -12.89 -6.83 0.68
CA HIS A 79 -11.54 -6.74 0.10
C HIS A 79 -11.14 -5.31 -0.31
N LEU A 80 -11.52 -4.31 0.49
CA LEU A 80 -11.26 -2.90 0.25
C LEU A 80 -10.26 -2.34 1.26
N SER A 81 -9.57 -1.26 0.91
CA SER A 81 -8.92 -0.41 1.91
C SER A 81 -9.95 0.30 2.78
N GLN A 82 -9.55 0.71 3.99
CA GLN A 82 -10.39 1.53 4.88
C GLN A 82 -10.96 2.77 4.18
N SER A 83 -10.13 3.40 3.34
CA SER A 83 -10.50 4.63 2.65
C SER A 83 -11.50 4.40 1.52
N GLU A 84 -11.45 3.25 0.84
CA GLU A 84 -12.43 2.86 -0.18
C GLU A 84 -13.75 2.46 0.48
N ALA A 85 -13.68 1.68 1.57
CA ALA A 85 -14.86 1.35 2.38
C ALA A 85 -15.58 2.61 2.89
N MET A 86 -14.85 3.60 3.41
CA MET A 86 -15.45 4.88 3.83
C MET A 86 -16.14 5.62 2.68
N ARG A 87 -15.54 5.63 1.48
CA ARG A 87 -16.11 6.28 0.30
C ARG A 87 -17.38 5.57 -0.14
N GLU A 88 -17.35 4.25 -0.26
CA GLU A 88 -18.51 3.47 -0.67
C GLU A 88 -19.68 3.60 0.32
N LEU A 89 -19.42 3.53 1.62
CA LEU A 89 -20.46 3.71 2.65
C LEU A 89 -21.03 5.13 2.64
N LEU A 90 -20.20 6.15 2.38
CA LEU A 90 -20.65 7.53 2.21
C LEU A 90 -21.55 7.67 0.98
N ASP A 91 -21.13 7.13 -0.17
CA ASP A 91 -21.90 7.17 -1.42
C ASP A 91 -23.25 6.47 -1.25
N ARG A 92 -23.28 5.29 -0.60
CA ARG A 92 -24.52 4.57 -0.28
C ARG A 92 -25.43 5.39 0.64
N GLY A 93 -24.88 6.02 1.67
CA GLY A 93 -25.63 6.86 2.60
C GLY A 93 -26.25 8.09 1.91
N LEU A 94 -25.48 8.74 1.03
CA LEU A 94 -25.93 9.90 0.26
C LEU A 94 -26.96 9.54 -0.82
N ALA A 95 -26.88 8.35 -1.41
CA ALA A 95 -27.87 7.86 -2.38
C ALA A 95 -29.23 7.53 -1.74
N SER A 96 -29.26 7.28 -0.43
CA SER A 96 -30.47 6.97 0.35
C SER A 96 -31.09 8.18 1.04
N ALA A 97 -30.51 9.37 0.88
CA ALA A 97 -30.96 10.64 1.47
C ALA A 97 -31.85 11.42 0.49
#